data_AF-A0A9X7R4U7-F1
#
_entry.id   AF-A0A9X7R4U7-F1
#
_cell.length_a   1.000
_cell.length_b   1.000
_cell.length_c   1.000
_cell.angle_alpha   90.00
_cell.angle_beta   90.00
_cell.angle_gamma   90.00
#
_symmetry.space_group_name_H-M   'P 1'
#
loop_
_entity.id
_entity.type
_entity.pdbx_description
1 polymer ?
#
loop_
_entity_poly.entity_id
_entity_poly.type
_entity_poly.pdbx_seq_one_letter_code
_entity_poly.pdbx_strand_id
1 'polypeptide(L)'
;MTGKTTYTKEVGEKDKFGQNVVLVVRAEDKDKDAKKIASYQFYKQSLPPAAGFYGEIRQEGVIYVAQRYGDMVDMNGLGEPIFRHTEIASGPNGERVVYLMQKEEKKPVSLIARFQKIYGITPVKG
;
A
#
# COMPACT_ATOMS: atom_id res chain seq x y z
N MET A 1 23.12 2.77 -9.71
CA MET A 1 22.65 2.94 -8.33
C MET A 1 21.84 1.70 -7.97
N THR A 2 22.24 1.04 -6.89
CA THR A 2 21.86 -0.31 -6.44
C THR A 2 20.40 -0.40 -6.00
N GLY A 3 19.79 -1.57 -6.23
CA GLY A 3 18.38 -1.87 -5.98
C GLY A 3 17.98 -1.62 -4.53
N LYS A 4 16.92 -0.84 -4.33
CA LYS A 4 16.37 -0.55 -3.01
C LYS A 4 15.50 -1.72 -2.57
N THR A 5 16.03 -2.53 -1.65
CA THR A 5 15.26 -3.55 -0.93
C THR A 5 14.17 -2.85 -0.11
N THR A 6 12.90 -3.13 -0.42
CA THR A 6 11.77 -2.75 0.44
C THR A 6 11.79 -3.65 1.67
N TYR A 7 11.90 -3.06 2.87
CA TYR A 7 11.87 -3.82 4.11
C TYR A 7 10.42 -3.95 4.58
N THR A 8 10.00 -5.16 4.91
CA THR A 8 8.65 -5.44 5.42
C THR A 8 8.73 -6.09 6.79
N LYS A 9 7.74 -5.82 7.64
CA LYS A 9 7.62 -6.39 8.98
C LYS A 9 6.21 -6.89 9.19
N GLU A 10 6.06 -8.17 9.49
CA GLU A 10 4.78 -8.71 9.93
C GLU A 10 4.47 -8.22 11.34
N VAL A 11 3.23 -7.81 11.56
CA VAL A 11 2.77 -7.29 12.86
C VAL A 11 2.37 -8.43 13.80
N GLY A 12 2.12 -9.63 13.27
CA GLY A 12 1.55 -10.75 14.02
C GLY A 12 0.08 -10.54 14.41
N GLU A 13 -0.58 -9.56 13.79
CA GLU A 13 -1.99 -9.26 13.97
C GLU A 13 -2.74 -9.49 12.66
N LYS A 14 -4.02 -9.84 12.80
CA LYS A 14 -4.96 -9.88 11.69
C LYS A 14 -5.81 -8.62 11.69
N ASP A 15 -6.14 -8.15 10.50
CA ASP A 15 -7.13 -7.09 10.34
C ASP A 15 -8.55 -7.60 10.61
N LYS A 16 -9.55 -6.73 10.46
CA LYS A 16 -10.97 -7.06 10.71
C LYS A 16 -11.55 -8.13 9.75
N PHE A 17 -10.82 -8.49 8.68
CA PHE A 17 -11.19 -9.56 7.74
C PHE A 17 -10.34 -10.82 7.90
N GLY A 18 -9.49 -10.88 8.92
CA GLY A 18 -8.64 -12.04 9.18
C GLY A 18 -7.35 -12.09 8.36
N GLN A 19 -6.98 -10.99 7.68
CA GLN A 19 -5.78 -10.91 6.84
C GLN A 19 -4.56 -10.52 7.67
N ASN A 20 -3.40 -11.11 7.39
CA ASN A 20 -2.16 -10.76 8.08
C ASN A 20 -1.73 -9.34 7.73
N VAL A 21 -1.40 -8.54 8.75
CA VAL A 21 -0.93 -7.17 8.56
C VAL A 21 0.59 -7.16 8.41
N VAL A 22 1.06 -6.66 7.25
CA VAL A 22 2.47 -6.46 6.95
C VAL A 22 2.72 -4.97 6.72
N LEU A 23 3.70 -4.42 7.42
CA LEU A 23 4.08 -3.02 7.30
C LEU A 23 5.34 -2.89 6.48
N VAL A 24 5.35 -1.95 5.53
CA VAL A 24 6.62 -1.49 4.94
C VAL A 24 7.32 -0.59 5.96
N VAL A 25 8.60 -0.88 6.20
CA VAL A 25 9.40 -0.21 7.22
C VAL A 25 10.67 0.37 6.60
N ARG A 26 11.26 1.36 7.25
CA ARG A 26 12.57 1.89 6.86
C ARG A 26 13.66 0.88 7.18
N ALA A 27 14.79 0.96 6.47
CA ALA A 27 15.94 0.07 6.71
C ALA A 27 16.40 0.09 8.17
N GLU A 28 16.40 1.27 8.80
CA GLU A 28 16.75 1.48 10.22
C GLU A 28 15.73 0.90 11.21
N ASP A 29 14.52 0.56 10.74
CA ASP A 29 13.43 0.05 11.56
C ASP A 29 13.22 -1.47 11.40
N LYS A 30 13.96 -2.14 10.49
CA LYS A 30 13.74 -3.57 10.14
C LYS A 30 13.89 -4.53 11.34
N ASP A 31 14.85 -4.24 12.21
CA ASP A 31 15.19 -5.08 13.38
C ASP A 31 14.40 -4.64 14.63
N LYS A 32 13.62 -3.55 14.54
CA LYS A 32 12.79 -3.08 15.66
C LYS A 32 11.55 -3.96 15.79
N ASP A 33 11.03 -4.01 17.01
CA ASP A 33 9.70 -4.56 17.30
C ASP A 33 8.66 -3.77 16.49
N ALA A 34 7.76 -4.47 15.78
CA ALA A 34 6.72 -3.87 14.96
C ALA A 34 5.95 -2.80 15.73
N LYS A 35 5.66 -3.03 17.03
CA LYS A 35 4.89 -2.11 17.90
C LYS A 35 5.59 -0.78 18.15
N LYS A 36 6.90 -0.72 17.95
CA LYS A 36 7.75 0.47 18.14
C LYS A 36 8.01 1.24 16.85
N ILE A 37 7.47 0.77 15.71
CA ILE A 37 7.68 1.41 14.41
C ILE A 37 6.56 2.42 14.16
N ALA A 38 6.89 3.57 13.57
CA ALA A 38 5.92 4.62 13.26
C ALA A 38 4.74 4.09 12.44
N SER A 39 4.98 3.19 11.47
CA SER A 39 3.92 2.58 10.65
C SER A 39 2.92 1.75 11.45
N TYR A 40 3.34 1.11 12.56
CA TYR A 40 2.41 0.42 13.45
C TYR A 40 1.57 1.39 14.27
N GLN A 41 2.16 2.50 14.73
CA GLN A 41 1.42 3.54 15.42
C GLN A 41 0.37 4.17 14.50
N PHE A 42 0.69 4.40 13.22
CA PHE A 42 -0.30 4.83 12.22
C PHE A 42 -1.43 3.81 12.04
N TYR A 43 -1.08 2.54 11.92
CA TYR A 43 -2.06 1.45 11.82
C TYR A 43 -3.00 1.40 13.04
N LYS A 44 -2.48 1.56 14.26
CA LYS A 44 -3.29 1.47 15.49
C LYS A 44 -4.08 2.73 15.82
N GLN A 45 -3.51 3.90 15.55
CA GLN A 45 -3.96 5.14 16.18
C GLN A 45 -4.87 5.98 15.27
N SER A 46 -5.20 5.51 14.06
CA SER A 46 -6.08 6.20 13.11
C SER A 46 -5.73 7.69 12.94
N LEU A 47 -4.44 8.00 13.04
CA LEU A 47 -3.94 9.38 12.94
C LEU A 47 -4.07 9.84 11.48
N PRO A 48 -4.33 11.14 11.26
CA PRO A 48 -4.29 11.69 9.90
C PRO A 48 -2.92 11.36 9.30
N PRO A 49 -2.87 10.79 8.08
CA PRO A 49 -1.62 10.34 7.50
C PRO A 49 -0.66 11.52 7.42
N ALA A 50 0.50 11.38 8.06
CA ALA A 50 1.61 12.30 7.83
C ALA A 50 1.92 12.33 6.32
N ALA A 51 2.37 13.47 5.82
CA ALA A 51 2.71 13.66 4.42
C ALA A 51 3.55 12.47 3.89
N GLY A 52 3.03 11.76 2.89
CA GLY A 52 3.74 10.65 2.22
C GLY A 52 3.31 9.22 2.58
N PHE A 53 2.13 9.01 3.18
CA PHE A 53 1.58 7.67 3.41
C PHE A 53 1.56 6.79 2.14
N TYR A 54 1.80 5.50 2.33
CA TYR A 54 1.71 4.47 1.30
C TYR A 54 1.31 3.16 1.95
N GLY A 55 0.26 2.53 1.45
CA GLY A 55 -0.16 1.23 1.92
C GLY A 55 -0.68 0.36 0.79
N GLU A 56 -0.59 -0.95 1.02
CA GLU A 56 -1.05 -1.97 0.10
C GLU A 56 -1.93 -2.97 0.85
N ILE A 57 -3.02 -3.40 0.21
CA ILE A 57 -3.81 -4.57 0.61
C ILE A 57 -3.73 -5.58 -0.53
N ARG A 58 -3.40 -6.83 -0.21
CA ARG A 58 -3.21 -7.89 -1.20
C ARG A 58 -4.19 -9.01 -0.95
N GLN A 59 -5.14 -9.19 -1.85
CA GLN A 59 -6.17 -10.23 -1.75
C GLN A 59 -6.61 -10.66 -3.15
N GLU A 60 -6.87 -11.96 -3.32
CA GLU A 60 -7.47 -12.53 -4.55
C GLU A 60 -6.76 -12.14 -5.86
N GLY A 61 -5.42 -12.10 -5.86
CA GLY A 61 -4.63 -11.69 -7.04
C GLY A 61 -4.76 -10.20 -7.40
N VAL A 62 -5.21 -9.39 -6.45
CA VAL A 62 -5.34 -7.93 -6.56
C VAL A 62 -4.45 -7.25 -5.53
N ILE A 63 -3.75 -6.21 -5.97
CA ILE A 63 -2.99 -5.31 -5.10
C ILE A 63 -3.72 -3.97 -5.07
N TYR A 64 -4.37 -3.65 -3.96
CA TYR A 64 -4.98 -2.34 -3.71
C TYR A 64 -3.93 -1.40 -3.13
N VAL A 65 -3.69 -0.26 -3.77
CA VAL A 65 -2.62 0.68 -3.41
C VAL A 65 -3.23 2.01 -3.00
N ALA A 66 -2.86 2.52 -1.83
CA ALA A 66 -3.41 3.75 -1.28
C ALA A 66 -2.32 4.75 -0.91
N GLN A 67 -2.60 6.03 -1.16
CA GLN A 67 -1.78 7.17 -0.72
C GLN A 67 -2.32 7.87 0.53
N ARG A 68 -3.49 7.42 1.03
CA ARG A 68 -4.12 7.89 2.27
C ARG A 68 -4.57 6.71 3.10
N TYR A 69 -4.44 6.84 4.42
CA TYR A 69 -4.89 5.81 5.36
C TYR A 69 -6.42 5.67 5.35
N GLY A 70 -7.16 6.79 5.27
CA GLY A 70 -8.63 6.78 5.18
C GLY A 70 -9.14 5.90 4.04
N ASP A 71 -8.58 6.04 2.84
CA ASP A 71 -8.92 5.22 1.68
C ASP A 71 -8.75 3.71 1.96
N MET A 72 -7.73 3.31 2.73
CA MET A 72 -7.55 1.91 3.14
C MET A 72 -8.56 1.47 4.18
N VAL A 73 -8.88 2.32 5.16
CA VAL A 73 -9.89 2.00 6.18
C VAL A 73 -11.25 1.78 5.52
N ASP A 74 -11.58 2.63 4.54
CA ASP A 74 -12.81 2.56 3.75
C ASP A 74 -12.83 1.32 2.86
N MET A 75 -11.77 1.07 2.07
CA MET A 75 -11.67 -0.12 1.23
C MET A 75 -11.72 -1.40 2.06
N ASN A 76 -11.07 -1.40 3.23
CA ASN A 76 -11.19 -2.51 4.16
C ASN A 76 -12.65 -2.62 4.59
N GLY A 77 -13.28 -1.56 5.12
CA GLY A 77 -14.68 -1.62 5.60
C GLY A 77 -15.73 -2.04 4.57
N LEU A 78 -15.57 -1.63 3.32
CA LEU A 78 -16.54 -1.88 2.25
C LEU A 78 -16.24 -3.15 1.46
N GLY A 79 -15.01 -3.69 1.56
CA GLY A 79 -14.52 -4.79 0.73
C GLY A 79 -14.14 -4.39 -0.70
N GLU A 80 -14.67 -3.26 -1.19
CA GLU A 80 -14.34 -2.68 -2.49
C GLU A 80 -14.13 -1.16 -2.43
N PRO A 81 -13.27 -0.60 -3.29
CA PRO A 81 -13.05 0.83 -3.31
C PRO A 81 -14.09 1.59 -4.12
N ILE A 82 -14.55 2.71 -3.57
CA ILE A 82 -15.57 3.61 -4.15
C ILE A 82 -15.05 4.28 -5.43
N PHE A 83 -13.84 4.85 -5.38
CA PHE A 83 -13.17 5.47 -6.52
C PHE A 83 -11.81 4.82 -6.73
N ARG A 84 -11.51 4.45 -7.98
CA ARG A 84 -10.30 3.70 -8.30
C ARG A 84 -9.77 3.91 -9.71
N HIS A 85 -8.47 3.73 -9.87
CA HIS A 85 -7.83 3.47 -11.16
C HIS A 85 -7.32 2.03 -11.16
N THR A 86 -7.66 1.25 -12.19
CA THR A 86 -7.27 -0.16 -12.29
C THR A 86 -6.29 -0.34 -13.44
N GLU A 87 -5.18 -1.02 -13.18
CA GLU A 87 -4.26 -1.52 -14.21
C GLU A 87 -4.21 -3.05 -14.14
N ILE A 88 -4.38 -3.72 -15.28
CA ILE A 88 -4.42 -5.18 -15.38
C ILE A 88 -3.03 -5.70 -15.72
N ALA A 89 -2.61 -6.78 -15.07
CA ALA A 89 -1.29 -7.39 -15.26
C ALA A 89 -0.11 -6.43 -15.00
N SER A 90 -0.32 -5.42 -14.14
CA SER A 90 0.68 -4.42 -13.74
C SER A 90 1.35 -4.75 -12.42
N GLY A 91 1.01 -5.86 -11.76
CA GLY A 91 1.67 -6.34 -10.55
C GLY A 91 2.99 -7.09 -10.86
N PRO A 92 3.89 -7.25 -9.87
CA PRO A 92 5.16 -7.94 -10.04
C PRO A 92 5.04 -9.40 -10.52
N ASN A 93 3.91 -10.06 -10.27
CA ASN A 93 3.61 -11.42 -10.70
C ASN A 93 2.42 -11.46 -11.68
N GLY A 94 2.09 -10.35 -12.34
CA GLY A 94 0.92 -10.23 -13.23
C GLY A 94 -0.40 -9.98 -12.50
N GLU A 95 -0.36 -9.54 -11.24
CA GLU A 95 -1.56 -9.18 -10.49
C GLU A 95 -2.28 -7.97 -11.09
N ARG A 96 -3.57 -7.85 -10.79
CA ARG A 96 -4.33 -6.61 -11.01
C ARG A 96 -3.93 -5.60 -9.94
N VAL A 97 -3.66 -4.36 -10.33
CA VAL A 97 -3.32 -3.27 -9.40
C VAL A 97 -4.44 -2.25 -9.39
N VAL A 98 -4.98 -1.95 -8.22
CA VAL A 98 -6.10 -1.04 -8.01
C VAL A 98 -5.65 0.13 -7.14
N TYR A 99 -5.51 1.31 -7.73
CA TYR A 99 -5.12 2.52 -7.02
C TYR A 99 -6.36 3.20 -6.43
N LEU A 100 -6.37 3.37 -5.11
CA LEU A 100 -7.46 4.03 -4.38
C LEU A 100 -7.42 5.54 -4.61
N MET A 101 -8.59 6.11 -4.88
CA MET A 101 -8.75 7.52 -5.23
C MET A 101 -9.88 8.15 -4.43
N GLN A 102 -9.95 9.48 -4.47
CA GLN A 102 -11.12 10.24 -4.04
C GLN A 102 -11.95 10.68 -5.26
N LYS A 103 -13.16 11.16 -4.98
CA LYS A 103 -14.05 11.72 -6.00
C LYS A 103 -13.31 12.83 -6.77
N GLU A 104 -13.47 12.85 -8.09
CA GLU A 104 -12.89 13.87 -9.00
C GLU A 104 -11.35 13.91 -9.06
N GLU A 105 -10.65 12.95 -8.45
CA GLU A 105 -9.20 12.83 -8.64
C GLU A 105 -8.87 12.38 -10.07
N LYS A 106 -7.80 12.95 -10.63
CA LYS A 106 -7.21 12.44 -11.87
C LYS A 106 -6.40 11.18 -11.59
N LYS A 107 -6.04 10.44 -12.66
CA LYS A 107 -5.15 9.27 -12.59
C LYS A 107 -3.96 9.55 -11.64
N PRO A 108 -3.71 8.72 -10.61
CA PRO A 108 -2.74 9.01 -9.56
C PRO A 108 -1.31 8.67 -10.02
N VAL A 109 -0.78 9.45 -10.97
CA VAL A 109 0.51 9.20 -11.65
C VAL A 109 1.66 9.03 -10.65
N SER A 110 1.72 9.86 -9.60
CA SER A 110 2.75 9.78 -8.57
C SER A 110 2.68 8.49 -7.75
N LEU A 111 1.47 7.98 -7.46
CA LEU A 111 1.27 6.74 -6.72
C LEU A 111 1.64 5.52 -7.58
N ILE A 112 1.28 5.56 -8.86
CA ILE A 112 1.64 4.53 -9.85
C ILE A 112 3.15 4.44 -9.99
N ALA A 113 3.82 5.58 -10.21
CA ALA A 113 5.27 5.64 -10.31
C ALA A 113 5.96 5.16 -9.02
N ARG A 114 5.38 5.47 -7.85
CA ARG A 114 5.87 4.97 -6.56
C ARG A 114 5.76 3.45 -6.46
N PHE A 115 4.60 2.88 -6.80
CA PHE A 115 4.38 1.43 -6.83
C PHE A 115 5.36 0.73 -7.79
N GLN A 116 5.44 1.21 -9.03
CA GLN A 116 6.35 0.66 -10.05
C GLN A 116 7.80 0.69 -9.58
N LYS A 117 8.23 1.80 -8.95
CA LYS A 117 9.57 1.93 -8.38
C LYS A 117 9.83 0.95 -7.23
N ILE A 118 8.84 0.67 -6.38
CA ILE A 118 8.95 -0.28 -5.26
C ILE A 118 9.17 -1.70 -5.77
N TYR A 119 8.51 -2.07 -6.87
CA TYR A 119 8.57 -3.42 -7.44
C TYR A 119 9.51 -3.58 -8.64
N GLY A 120 10.25 -2.53 -9.02
CA GLY A 120 11.15 -2.57 -10.17
C GLY A 120 10.42 -2.76 -11.51
N ILE A 121 9.16 -2.36 -11.58
CA ILE A 121 8.32 -2.49 -12.78
C ILE A 121 8.65 -1.32 -13.70
N THR A 122 8.98 -1.62 -14.96
CA THR A 122 9.23 -0.58 -15.95
C THR A 122 7.88 -0.01 -16.41
N PRO A 123 7.67 1.32 -16.38
CA PRO A 123 6.44 1.89 -16.91
C PRO A 123 6.30 1.50 -18.37
N VAL A 124 5.15 0.93 -18.74
CA VAL A 124 4.75 0.82 -20.15
C VAL A 124 4.69 2.24 -20.68
N LYS A 125 5.57 2.59 -21.63
CA LYS A 125 5.49 3.85 -22.36
C LYS A 125 4.13 3.85 -23.06
N GLY A 126 3.21 4.67 -22.56
CA GLY A 126 1.99 5.03 -23.29
C GLY A 126 2.31 5.87 -24.51
#